data_AF-A0A8R1I4T5-F1
#
_entry.id   AF-A0A8R1I4T5-F1
#
_cell.length_a   1.000
_cell.length_b   1.000
_cell.length_c   1.000
_cell.angle_alpha   90.00
_cell.angle_beta   90.00
_cell.angle_gamma   90.00
#
_symmetry.space_group_name_H-M   'P 1'
#
loop_
_entity.id
_entity.type
_entity.pdbx_description
1 polymer ?
#
loop_
_entity_poly.entity_id
_entity_poly.type
_entity_poly.pdbx_seq_one_letter_code
_entity_poly.pdbx_strand_id
1 'polypeptide(L)'
;MIKNVFTFTVLLIVAVQAKPGRRTPPCGIPPFLESLPADAQEKVNDIWKDYKEGDKCYEEQGLTREVIDALPKDAKKNLHKRPSLPFLKGLPKETLAKFEAIFKDKSIPWSEKPEKIDALAQKELTGDNLKKFNEFKEKKEKEDKEYKEKEGKLSAEAKAAHEKIEALNKQKFEILGDLSEKAKEELFDLWRSRPHFRGGARHGGKKQ
;
A
#
# COMPACT_ATOMS: atom_id res chain seq x y z
N MET A 1 32.35 -7.29 -62.90
CA MET A 1 31.73 -6.16 -62.17
C MET A 1 31.01 -6.72 -60.95
N ILE A 2 31.08 -5.97 -59.86
CA ILE A 2 30.88 -6.42 -58.48
C ILE A 2 29.38 -6.56 -58.13
N LYS A 3 29.10 -7.58 -57.30
CA LYS A 3 27.81 -8.04 -56.77
C LYS A 3 27.16 -6.99 -55.86
N ASN A 4 25.82 -6.86 -55.85
CA ASN A 4 25.08 -6.25 -54.74
C ASN A 4 23.76 -7.01 -54.50
N VAL A 5 23.81 -7.95 -53.55
CA VAL A 5 22.63 -8.57 -52.93
C VAL A 5 22.33 -7.76 -51.68
N PHE A 6 21.23 -7.02 -51.66
CA PHE A 6 20.77 -6.30 -50.48
C PHE A 6 20.02 -7.26 -49.55
N THR A 7 20.72 -7.79 -48.55
CA THR A 7 20.10 -8.49 -47.42
C THR A 7 19.63 -7.47 -46.39
N PHE A 8 18.32 -7.29 -46.26
CA PHE A 8 17.70 -6.53 -45.17
C PHE A 8 17.66 -7.41 -43.91
N THR A 9 18.63 -7.23 -43.01
CA THR A 9 18.57 -7.78 -41.65
C THR A 9 17.62 -6.94 -40.79
N VAL A 10 16.46 -7.51 -40.48
CA VAL A 10 15.51 -6.97 -39.50
C VAL A 10 16.09 -7.20 -38.10
N LEU A 11 16.50 -6.12 -37.45
CA LEU A 11 16.98 -6.12 -36.07
C LEU A 11 15.77 -6.07 -35.13
N LEU A 12 15.38 -7.23 -34.59
CA LEU A 12 14.38 -7.33 -33.53
C LEU A 12 14.97 -6.74 -32.24
N ILE A 13 14.59 -5.51 -31.93
CA ILE A 13 14.85 -4.89 -30.63
C ILE A 13 13.94 -5.56 -29.61
N VAL A 14 14.47 -6.51 -28.85
CA VAL A 14 13.81 -7.07 -27.68
C VAL A 14 13.87 -6.01 -26.58
N ALA A 15 12.78 -5.25 -26.42
CA ALA A 15 12.60 -4.39 -25.26
C ALA A 15 12.49 -5.28 -24.02
N VAL A 16 13.58 -5.37 -23.25
CA VAL A 16 13.57 -5.99 -21.92
C VAL A 16 12.72 -5.09 -21.03
N GLN A 17 11.44 -5.44 -20.87
CA GLN A 17 10.61 -4.86 -19.84
C GLN A 17 11.16 -5.33 -18.49
N ALA A 18 11.90 -4.44 -17.83
CA ALA A 18 12.29 -4.63 -16.44
C ALA A 18 10.99 -4.76 -15.62
N LYS A 19 10.75 -5.97 -15.08
CA LYS A 19 9.69 -6.20 -14.10
C LYS A 19 9.89 -5.20 -12.94
N PRO A 20 8.84 -4.51 -12.46
CA PRO A 20 8.99 -3.65 -11.29
C PRO A 20 9.37 -4.56 -10.11
N GLY A 21 10.64 -4.52 -9.72
CA GLY A 21 11.11 -5.11 -8.47
C GLY A 21 10.34 -4.51 -7.30
N ARG A 22 10.33 -5.21 -6.16
CA ARG A 22 9.77 -4.68 -4.90
C ARG A 22 10.27 -3.24 -4.73
N ARG A 23 9.35 -2.27 -4.75
CA ARG A 23 9.71 -0.86 -4.61
C ARG A 23 10.46 -0.70 -3.30
N THR A 24 11.76 -0.43 -3.36
CA THR A 24 12.51 0.05 -2.21
C THR A 24 11.81 1.31 -1.72
N PRO A 25 11.65 1.52 -0.40
CA PRO A 25 11.15 2.79 0.10
C PRO A 25 11.94 3.94 -0.54
N PRO A 26 11.27 5.04 -0.91
CA PRO A 26 11.99 6.21 -1.42
C PRO A 26 13.03 6.66 -0.38
N CYS A 27 14.17 7.13 -0.85
CA CYS A 27 15.14 7.76 0.03
C CYS A 27 14.60 9.08 0.58
N GLY A 28 14.91 9.37 1.83
CA GLY A 28 14.43 10.53 2.57
C GLY A 28 13.75 10.14 3.88
N ILE A 29 13.39 11.16 4.66
CA ILE A 29 12.73 11.01 5.95
C ILE A 29 11.47 10.12 5.80
N PRO A 30 11.31 9.09 6.64
CA PRO A 30 10.17 8.19 6.52
C PRO A 30 8.82 8.92 6.68
N PRO A 31 7.80 8.61 5.86
CA PRO A 31 6.51 9.29 5.90
C PRO A 31 5.68 9.02 7.17
N PHE A 32 6.15 8.11 8.03
CA PHE A 32 5.52 7.77 9.32
C PHE A 32 6.26 8.37 10.52
N LEU A 33 7.23 9.27 10.32
CA LEU A 33 8.03 9.88 11.39
C LEU A 33 7.15 10.40 12.54
N GLU A 34 6.10 11.17 12.22
CA GLU A 34 5.18 11.75 13.23
C GLU A 34 4.42 10.70 14.06
N SER A 35 4.38 9.44 13.62
CA SER A 35 3.71 8.34 14.33
C SER A 35 4.64 7.58 15.29
N LEU A 36 5.93 7.92 15.32
CA LEU A 36 6.91 7.35 16.24
C LEU A 36 6.85 8.02 17.62
N PRO A 37 7.22 7.32 18.70
CA PRO A 37 7.55 7.94 19.98
C PRO A 37 8.61 9.04 19.84
N ALA A 38 8.57 10.07 20.70
CA ALA A 38 9.44 11.24 20.58
C ALA A 38 10.95 10.90 20.55
N ASP A 39 11.38 9.93 21.35
CA ASP A 39 12.75 9.43 21.39
C ASP A 39 13.16 8.74 20.07
N ALA A 40 12.23 8.03 19.44
CA ALA A 40 12.45 7.41 18.14
C ALA A 40 12.40 8.43 17.00
N GLN A 41 11.57 9.48 17.10
CA GLN A 41 11.57 10.59 16.15
C GLN A 41 12.92 11.30 16.15
N GLU A 42 13.47 11.60 17.32
CA GLU A 42 14.78 12.24 17.46
C GLU A 42 15.89 11.39 16.83
N LYS A 43 15.93 10.09 17.12
CA LYS A 43 16.90 9.16 16.52
C LYS A 43 16.78 9.08 15.01
N VAL A 44 15.56 9.02 14.48
CA VAL A 44 15.36 9.00 13.02
C VAL A 44 15.78 10.34 12.40
N ASN A 45 15.44 11.48 13.00
CA ASN A 45 15.93 12.77 12.50
C ASN A 45 17.46 12.86 12.52
N ASP A 46 18.13 12.33 13.55
CA ASP A 46 19.59 12.31 13.64
C ASP A 46 20.23 11.42 12.56
N ILE A 47 19.64 10.26 12.25
CA ILE A 47 20.08 9.38 11.16
C ILE A 47 20.02 10.09 9.80
N TRP A 48 18.96 10.86 9.54
CA TRP A 48 18.72 11.49 8.25
C TRP A 48 19.27 12.92 8.14
N LYS A 49 19.92 13.48 9.19
CA LYS A 49 20.33 14.89 9.24
C LYS A 49 21.34 15.29 8.17
N ASP A 50 22.23 14.37 7.80
CA ASP A 50 23.34 14.61 6.86
C ASP A 50 23.04 14.06 5.45
N TYR A 51 21.87 13.43 5.27
CA TYR A 51 21.47 12.86 3.98
C TYR A 51 21.16 13.95 2.95
N LYS A 52 21.60 13.72 1.71
CA LYS A 52 21.37 14.63 0.57
C LYS A 52 20.49 13.97 -0.47
N GLU A 53 19.56 14.75 -1.01
CA GLU A 53 18.65 14.27 -2.04
C GLU A 53 19.40 13.78 -3.28
N GLY A 54 19.15 12.53 -3.68
CA GLY A 54 19.81 11.88 -4.81
C GLY A 54 20.91 10.89 -4.41
N ASP A 55 21.37 10.92 -3.17
CA ASP A 55 22.34 9.95 -2.66
C ASP A 55 21.69 8.59 -2.34
N LYS A 56 22.54 7.56 -2.25
CA LYS A 56 22.11 6.22 -1.84
C LYS A 56 21.87 6.21 -0.33
N CYS A 57 20.65 5.91 0.09
CA CYS A 57 20.24 5.97 1.49
C CYS A 57 20.22 4.60 2.22
N TYR A 58 21.06 3.64 1.81
CA TYR A 58 20.96 2.26 2.33
C TYR A 58 21.29 2.17 3.82
N GLU A 59 22.21 3.00 4.29
CA GLU A 59 22.66 3.03 5.68
C GLU A 59 21.59 3.66 6.57
N GLU A 60 21.05 4.81 6.17
CA GLU A 60 19.98 5.53 6.84
C GLU A 60 18.71 4.68 6.93
N GLN A 61 18.38 3.98 5.84
CA GLN A 61 17.28 3.01 5.84
C GLN A 61 17.53 1.82 6.78
N GLY A 62 18.77 1.33 6.84
CA GLY A 62 19.18 0.26 7.75
C GLY A 62 19.04 0.68 9.22
N LEU A 63 19.63 1.81 9.59
CA LEU A 63 19.58 2.37 10.94
C LEU A 63 18.14 2.73 11.35
N THR A 64 17.37 3.32 10.45
CA THR A 64 15.93 3.59 10.68
C THR A 64 15.18 2.31 10.99
N ARG A 65 15.51 1.22 10.29
CA ARG A 65 14.89 -0.09 10.54
C ARG A 65 15.27 -0.64 11.90
N GLU A 66 16.51 -0.47 12.34
CA GLU A 66 16.94 -0.87 13.69
C GLU A 66 16.21 -0.11 14.78
N VAL A 67 16.03 1.22 14.62
CA VAL A 67 15.23 2.03 15.54
C VAL A 67 13.80 1.49 15.63
N ILE A 68 13.18 1.20 14.48
CA ILE A 68 11.83 0.64 14.43
C ILE A 68 11.79 -0.75 15.06
N ASP A 69 12.76 -1.61 14.77
CA ASP A 69 12.84 -2.99 15.28
C ASP A 69 13.14 -3.03 16.79
N ALA A 70 13.71 -1.97 17.37
CA ALA A 70 13.88 -1.82 18.81
C ALA A 70 12.62 -1.34 19.54
N LEU A 71 11.61 -0.82 18.83
CA LEU A 71 10.41 -0.29 19.47
C LEU A 71 9.61 -1.37 20.22
N PRO A 72 8.97 -1.00 21.35
CA PRO A 72 7.95 -1.82 22.01
C PRO A 72 6.85 -2.27 21.04
N LYS A 73 6.27 -3.46 21.28
CA LYS A 73 5.27 -4.06 20.37
C LYS A 73 4.06 -3.13 20.17
N ASP A 74 3.63 -2.44 21.21
CA ASP A 74 2.55 -1.44 21.18
C ASP A 74 2.90 -0.20 20.34
N ALA A 75 4.13 0.31 20.44
CA ALA A 75 4.63 1.39 19.60
C ALA A 75 4.72 0.97 18.12
N LYS A 76 5.17 -0.26 17.84
CA LYS A 76 5.15 -0.84 16.48
C LYS A 76 3.74 -1.01 15.92
N LYS A 77 2.76 -1.40 16.76
CA LYS A 77 1.36 -1.47 16.35
C LYS A 77 0.84 -0.12 15.87
N ASN A 78 1.32 0.99 16.44
CA ASN A 78 0.94 2.34 15.99
C ASN A 78 1.50 2.70 14.61
N LEU A 79 2.67 2.17 14.22
CA LEU A 79 3.25 2.37 12.88
C LEU A 79 2.47 1.66 11.76
N HIS A 80 1.77 0.59 12.10
CA HIS A 80 0.92 -0.16 11.18
C HIS A 80 -0.53 0.32 11.18
N LYS A 81 -0.88 1.32 12.01
CA LYS A 81 -2.20 1.95 11.91
C LYS A 81 -2.27 2.61 10.54
N ARG A 82 -3.32 2.27 9.78
CA ARG A 82 -3.60 2.95 8.52
C ARG A 82 -3.61 4.46 8.80
N PRO A 83 -2.93 5.27 7.97
CA PRO A 83 -3.02 6.71 8.10
C PRO A 83 -4.48 7.13 8.23
N SER A 84 -4.77 7.98 9.22
CA SER A 84 -6.13 8.51 9.40
C SER A 84 -6.58 9.12 8.07
N LEU A 85 -7.83 8.85 7.69
CA LEU A 85 -8.39 9.42 6.47
C LEU A 85 -8.28 10.95 6.53
N PRO A 86 -7.89 11.63 5.43
CA PRO A 86 -7.60 13.07 5.46
C PRO A 86 -8.74 13.92 6.03
N PHE A 87 -9.99 13.55 5.73
CA PHE A 87 -11.20 14.22 6.20
C PHE A 87 -11.56 13.93 7.66
N LEU A 88 -10.91 12.96 8.31
CA LEU A 88 -11.08 12.64 9.73
C LEU A 88 -9.98 13.24 10.62
N LYS A 89 -8.91 13.79 10.04
CA LYS A 89 -7.79 14.35 10.81
C LYS A 89 -8.28 15.54 11.65
N GLY A 90 -7.96 15.52 12.94
CA GLY A 90 -8.25 16.60 13.89
C GLY A 90 -9.69 16.64 14.43
N LEU A 91 -10.55 15.69 14.07
CA LEU A 91 -11.92 15.65 14.60
C LEU A 91 -11.97 15.22 16.08
N PRO A 92 -12.99 15.67 16.84
CA PRO A 92 -13.25 15.18 18.18
C PRO A 92 -13.43 13.65 18.20
N LYS A 93 -13.01 13.02 19.31
CA LYS A 93 -13.11 11.55 19.49
C LYS A 93 -14.53 11.03 19.32
N GLU A 94 -15.53 11.80 19.75
CA GLU A 94 -16.94 11.43 19.62
C GLU A 94 -17.36 11.32 18.15
N THR A 95 -17.02 12.31 17.32
CA THR A 95 -17.30 12.29 15.89
C THR A 95 -16.54 11.15 15.21
N LEU A 96 -15.27 10.92 15.55
CA LEU A 96 -14.48 9.80 15.04
C LEU A 96 -15.11 8.45 15.36
N ALA A 97 -15.63 8.27 16.57
CA ALA A 97 -16.27 7.03 16.99
C ALA A 97 -17.50 6.69 16.12
N LYS A 98 -18.26 7.68 15.63
CA LYS A 98 -19.38 7.47 14.70
C LYS A 98 -18.90 6.86 13.37
N PHE A 99 -17.80 7.37 12.81
CA PHE A 99 -17.21 6.80 11.59
C PHE A 99 -16.62 5.41 11.84
N GLU A 100 -15.90 5.23 12.95
CA GLU A 100 -15.35 3.93 13.32
C GLU A 100 -16.43 2.86 13.50
N ALA A 101 -17.60 3.22 14.04
CA ALA A 101 -18.73 2.31 14.17
C ALA A 101 -19.13 1.75 12.81
N ILE A 102 -19.28 2.60 11.77
CA ILE A 102 -19.60 2.14 10.42
C ILE A 102 -18.48 1.28 9.83
N PHE A 103 -17.22 1.69 10.01
CA PHE A 103 -16.08 0.93 9.48
C PHE A 103 -15.97 -0.46 10.09
N LYS A 104 -16.17 -0.58 11.41
CA LYS A 104 -16.02 -1.81 12.18
C LYS A 104 -17.27 -2.68 12.18
N ASP A 105 -18.44 -2.13 11.85
CA ASP A 105 -19.67 -2.90 11.77
C ASP A 105 -19.56 -3.98 10.68
N LYS A 106 -19.61 -5.23 11.12
CA LYS A 106 -19.55 -6.42 10.25
C LYS A 106 -20.91 -6.74 9.61
N SER A 107 -22.01 -6.21 10.16
CA SER A 107 -23.36 -6.38 9.61
C SER A 107 -23.59 -5.54 8.35
N ILE A 108 -22.78 -4.49 8.15
CA ILE A 108 -22.84 -3.63 6.96
C ILE A 108 -21.96 -4.23 5.86
N PRO A 109 -22.52 -4.63 4.71
CA PRO A 109 -21.75 -5.06 3.55
C PRO A 109 -20.74 -4.00 3.11
N TRP A 110 -19.56 -4.43 2.66
CA TRP A 110 -18.51 -3.49 2.23
C TRP A 110 -18.98 -2.52 1.12
N SER A 111 -19.87 -2.98 0.24
CA SER A 111 -20.47 -2.16 -0.84
C SER A 111 -21.38 -1.03 -0.34
N GLU A 112 -22.00 -1.19 0.83
CA GLU A 112 -22.92 -0.19 1.41
C GLU A 112 -22.22 0.79 2.35
N LYS A 113 -21.01 0.45 2.83
CA LYS A 113 -20.22 1.34 3.70
C LYS A 113 -19.97 2.71 3.08
N PRO A 114 -19.60 2.85 1.79
CA PRO A 114 -19.39 4.17 1.17
C PRO A 114 -20.59 5.09 1.29
N GLU A 115 -21.80 4.60 1.03
CA GLU A 115 -23.03 5.40 1.11
C GLU A 115 -23.33 5.83 2.54
N LYS A 116 -23.16 4.93 3.52
CA LYS A 116 -23.35 5.27 4.94
C LYS A 116 -22.30 6.26 5.45
N ILE A 117 -21.07 6.16 4.97
CA ILE A 117 -20.00 7.13 5.27
C ILE A 117 -20.29 8.48 4.64
N ASP A 118 -20.78 8.52 3.40
CA ASP A 118 -21.18 9.77 2.72
C ASP A 118 -22.31 10.46 3.48
N ALA A 119 -23.37 9.74 3.82
CA ALA A 119 -24.47 10.28 4.62
C ALA A 119 -24.01 10.82 5.98
N LEU A 120 -23.13 10.08 6.68
CA LEU A 120 -22.57 10.55 7.95
C LEU A 120 -21.66 11.77 7.76
N ALA A 121 -20.85 11.78 6.70
CA ALA A 121 -19.94 12.87 6.40
C ALA A 121 -20.66 14.18 6.09
N GLN A 122 -21.72 14.13 5.26
CA GLN A 122 -22.54 15.31 4.97
C GLN A 122 -23.27 15.84 6.20
N LYS A 123 -23.54 14.99 7.20
CA LYS A 123 -24.23 15.38 8.44
C LYS A 123 -23.28 15.94 9.51
N GLU A 124 -22.13 15.31 9.70
CA GLU A 124 -21.26 15.56 10.87
C GLU A 124 -20.01 16.39 10.54
N LEU A 125 -19.56 16.40 9.28
CA LEU A 125 -18.39 17.18 8.89
C LEU A 125 -18.79 18.58 8.46
N THR A 126 -17.95 19.55 8.80
CA THR A 126 -18.12 20.95 8.44
C THR A 126 -16.76 21.54 8.02
N GLY A 127 -16.79 22.71 7.36
CA GLY A 127 -15.59 23.44 6.97
C GLY A 127 -14.58 22.61 6.18
N ASP A 128 -13.32 22.65 6.62
CA ASP A 128 -12.20 21.98 5.96
C ASP A 128 -12.34 20.45 5.89
N ASN A 129 -12.95 19.83 6.90
CA ASN A 129 -13.12 18.37 6.93
C ASN A 129 -14.14 17.93 5.87
N LEU A 130 -15.23 18.68 5.70
CA LEU A 130 -16.22 18.40 4.64
C LEU A 130 -15.63 18.62 3.25
N LYS A 131 -14.83 19.68 3.06
CA LYS A 131 -14.10 19.91 1.81
C LYS A 131 -13.17 18.73 1.47
N LYS A 132 -12.35 18.29 2.43
CA LYS A 132 -11.45 17.13 2.27
C LYS A 132 -12.22 15.83 1.99
N PHE A 133 -13.43 15.70 2.53
CA PHE A 133 -14.27 14.53 2.26
C PHE A 133 -14.75 14.52 0.80
N ASN A 134 -15.24 15.65 0.30
CA ASN A 134 -15.67 15.77 -1.10
C ASN A 134 -14.49 15.56 -2.08
N GLU A 135 -13.33 16.16 -1.81
CA GLU A 135 -12.11 15.92 -2.61
C GLU A 135 -11.70 14.43 -2.59
N PHE A 136 -11.79 13.79 -1.43
CA PHE A 136 -11.52 12.35 -1.31
C PHE A 136 -12.51 11.52 -2.13
N LYS A 137 -13.81 11.87 -2.10
CA LYS A 137 -14.85 11.20 -2.87
C LYS A 137 -14.63 11.32 -4.37
N GLU A 138 -14.42 12.54 -4.86
CA GLU A 138 -14.14 12.80 -6.28
C GLU A 138 -12.91 12.04 -6.77
N LYS A 139 -11.84 12.03 -5.96
CA LYS A 139 -10.63 11.27 -6.26
C LYS A 139 -10.91 9.78 -6.37
N LYS A 140 -11.71 9.21 -5.45
CA LYS A 140 -12.07 7.79 -5.48
C LYS A 140 -12.92 7.43 -6.67
N GLU A 141 -13.93 8.24 -6.99
CA GLU A 141 -14.75 8.03 -8.19
C GLU A 141 -13.93 8.07 -9.47
N LYS A 142 -12.94 8.97 -9.54
CA LYS A 142 -12.00 9.04 -10.67
C LYS A 142 -11.14 7.78 -10.76
N GLU A 143 -10.52 7.36 -9.65
CA GLU A 143 -9.70 6.14 -9.59
C GLU A 143 -10.50 4.90 -10.01
N ASP A 144 -11.76 4.78 -9.57
CA ASP A 144 -12.65 3.66 -9.91
C ASP A 144 -13.03 3.65 -11.40
N LYS A 145 -13.30 4.83 -11.98
CA LYS A 145 -13.56 4.97 -13.42
C LYS A 145 -12.32 4.56 -14.24
N GLU A 146 -11.15 5.06 -13.86
CA GLU A 146 -9.88 4.70 -14.52
C GLU A 146 -9.57 3.21 -14.40
N TYR A 147 -9.86 2.59 -13.25
CA TYR A 147 -9.68 1.16 -13.04
C TYR A 147 -10.60 0.36 -13.97
N LYS A 148 -11.90 0.68 -14.02
CA LYS A 148 -12.87 0.02 -14.90
C LYS A 148 -12.51 0.16 -16.37
N GLU A 149 -11.96 1.31 -16.78
CA GLU A 149 -11.49 1.49 -18.15
C GLU A 149 -10.30 0.55 -18.46
N LYS A 150 -9.35 0.42 -17.53
CA LYS A 150 -8.20 -0.51 -17.68
C LYS A 150 -8.67 -1.96 -17.71
N GLU A 151 -9.62 -2.32 -16.84
CA GLU A 151 -10.25 -3.63 -16.81
C GLU A 151 -10.95 -3.96 -18.13
N GLY A 152 -11.67 -2.99 -18.71
CA GLY A 152 -12.32 -3.12 -20.02
C GLY A 152 -11.34 -3.46 -21.16
N LYS A 153 -10.09 -2.97 -21.07
CA LYS A 153 -9.02 -3.16 -22.05
C LYS A 153 -8.22 -4.47 -21.87
N LEU A 154 -8.51 -5.26 -20.84
CA LEU A 154 -7.83 -6.55 -20.63
C LEU A 154 -8.14 -7.55 -21.76
N SER A 155 -7.16 -8.41 -22.08
CA SER A 155 -7.37 -9.56 -22.97
C SER A 155 -8.34 -10.56 -22.32
N ALA A 156 -8.96 -11.44 -23.12
CA ALA A 156 -9.88 -12.46 -22.60
C ALA A 156 -9.22 -13.36 -21.55
N GLU A 157 -7.96 -13.77 -21.78
CA GLU A 157 -7.18 -14.56 -20.82
C GLU A 157 -6.92 -13.78 -19.52
N ALA A 158 -6.54 -12.50 -19.63
CA ALA A 158 -6.29 -11.66 -18.47
C ALA A 158 -7.57 -11.37 -17.66
N LYS A 159 -8.72 -11.17 -18.33
CA LYS A 159 -10.04 -11.02 -17.68
C LYS A 159 -10.41 -12.28 -16.90
N ALA A 160 -10.30 -13.44 -17.53
CA ALA A 160 -10.60 -14.72 -16.88
C ALA A 160 -9.68 -14.99 -15.68
N ALA A 161 -8.41 -14.60 -15.75
CA ALA A 161 -7.49 -14.68 -14.61
C ALA A 161 -7.85 -13.67 -13.51
N HIS A 162 -8.19 -12.43 -13.88
CA HIS A 162 -8.58 -11.38 -12.94
C HIS A 162 -9.81 -11.78 -12.14
N GLU A 163 -10.87 -12.29 -12.79
CA GLU A 163 -12.09 -12.77 -12.14
C GLU A 163 -11.81 -13.87 -11.10
N LYS A 164 -10.94 -14.83 -11.44
CA LYS A 164 -10.54 -15.89 -10.50
C LYS A 164 -9.78 -15.32 -9.31
N ILE A 165 -8.89 -14.36 -9.53
CA ILE A 165 -8.15 -13.70 -8.46
C ILE A 165 -9.09 -12.90 -7.55
N GLU A 166 -10.06 -12.19 -8.11
CA GLU A 166 -11.08 -11.46 -7.34
C GLU A 166 -11.94 -12.40 -6.51
N ALA A 167 -12.36 -13.54 -7.07
CA ALA A 167 -13.09 -14.56 -6.33
C ALA A 167 -12.27 -15.14 -5.16
N LEU A 168 -10.98 -15.45 -5.39
CA LEU A 168 -10.08 -15.91 -4.33
C LEU A 168 -9.86 -14.85 -3.25
N ASN A 169 -9.72 -13.58 -3.64
CA ASN A 169 -9.60 -12.47 -2.71
C ASN A 169 -10.87 -12.34 -1.86
N LYS A 170 -12.05 -12.42 -2.46
CA LYS A 170 -13.33 -12.41 -1.75
C LYS A 170 -13.42 -13.54 -0.73
N GLN A 171 -13.12 -14.77 -1.14
CA GLN A 171 -13.09 -15.92 -0.24
C GLN A 171 -12.10 -15.71 0.91
N LYS A 172 -10.89 -15.21 0.63
CA LYS A 172 -9.92 -14.87 1.66
C LYS A 172 -10.46 -13.83 2.65
N PHE A 173 -11.15 -12.80 2.16
CA PHE A 173 -11.75 -11.78 3.01
C PHE A 173 -12.90 -12.32 3.87
N GLU A 174 -13.74 -13.22 3.34
CA GLU A 174 -14.80 -13.90 4.08
C GLU A 174 -14.21 -14.76 5.21
N ILE A 175 -13.26 -15.63 4.90
CA ILE A 175 -12.55 -16.46 5.89
C ILE A 175 -11.96 -15.59 6.99
N LEU A 176 -11.27 -14.51 6.62
CA LEU A 176 -10.71 -13.58 7.60
C LEU A 176 -11.80 -12.86 8.39
N GLY A 177 -12.91 -12.45 7.75
CA GLY A 177 -14.01 -11.70 8.37
C GLY A 177 -14.67 -12.45 9.53
N ASP A 178 -14.84 -13.76 9.37
CA ASP A 178 -15.46 -14.69 10.33
C ASP A 178 -14.60 -14.96 11.56
N LEU A 179 -13.30 -14.70 11.49
CA LEU A 179 -12.41 -14.85 12.64
C LEU A 179 -12.67 -13.79 13.71
N SER A 180 -12.47 -14.19 14.97
CA SER A 180 -12.37 -13.25 16.09
C SER A 180 -11.13 -12.36 15.93
N GLU A 181 -11.15 -11.15 16.52
CA GLU A 181 -10.01 -10.23 16.41
C GLU A 181 -8.72 -10.84 17.00
N LYS A 182 -8.84 -11.63 18.07
CA LYS A 182 -7.72 -12.37 18.66
C LYS A 182 -7.15 -13.41 17.67
N ALA A 183 -8.01 -14.20 17.02
CA ALA A 183 -7.57 -15.20 16.05
C ALA A 183 -6.92 -14.55 14.81
N LYS A 184 -7.44 -13.40 14.35
CA LYS A 184 -6.79 -12.61 13.29
C LYS A 184 -5.40 -12.14 13.71
N GLU A 185 -5.27 -11.65 14.94
CA GLU A 185 -3.99 -11.18 15.47
C GLU A 185 -2.95 -12.31 15.52
N GLU A 186 -3.31 -13.47 16.06
CA GLU A 186 -2.47 -14.68 16.08
C GLU A 186 -2.05 -15.11 14.67
N LEU A 187 -3.00 -15.14 13.73
CA LEU A 187 -2.74 -15.50 12.34
C LEU A 187 -1.81 -14.48 11.65
N PHE A 188 -2.00 -13.19 11.89
CA PHE A 188 -1.14 -12.14 11.35
C PHE A 188 0.25 -12.14 11.99
N ASP A 189 0.37 -12.48 13.28
CA ASP A 189 1.66 -12.71 13.95
C ASP A 189 2.41 -13.89 13.31
N LEU A 190 1.71 -15.00 13.03
CA LEU A 190 2.27 -16.15 12.31
C LEU A 190 2.74 -15.75 10.90
N TRP A 191 1.93 -15.01 10.15
CA TRP A 191 2.31 -14.59 8.79
C TRP A 191 3.48 -13.61 8.78
N ARG A 192 3.58 -12.74 9.78
CA ARG A 192 4.72 -11.83 9.96
C ARG A 192 6.00 -12.54 10.38
N SER A 193 5.88 -13.60 11.19
CA SER A 193 7.01 -14.42 11.63
C SER A 193 7.45 -15.46 10.59
N ARG A 194 6.64 -15.69 9.55
CA ARG A 194 6.99 -16.59 8.44
C ARG A 194 8.36 -16.15 7.89
N PRO A 195 9.39 -17.02 7.91
CA PRO A 195 10.68 -16.71 7.34
C PRO A 195 10.44 -16.20 5.93
N HIS A 196 10.87 -14.98 5.62
CA HIS A 196 10.71 -14.44 4.28
C HIS A 196 11.29 -15.49 3.33
N PHE A 197 10.45 -16.06 2.47
CA PHE A 197 10.94 -16.84 1.35
C PHE A 197 11.80 -15.89 0.52
N ARG A 198 13.12 -15.90 0.75
CA ARG A 198 14.15 -15.29 -0.11
C ARG A 198 14.25 -16.09 -1.41
N GLY A 199 13.12 -16.53 -1.97
CA GLY A 199 13.01 -17.23 -3.25
C GLY A 199 13.00 -16.28 -4.44
N GLY A 200 13.71 -15.16 -4.33
CA GLY A 200 14.25 -14.46 -5.47
C GLY A 200 15.73 -14.77 -5.56
N ALA A 201 16.09 -16.06 -5.63
CA ALA A 201 17.41 -16.43 -6.11
C ALA A 201 17.53 -15.81 -7.50
N ARG A 202 18.38 -14.77 -7.61
CA ARG A 202 18.98 -14.42 -8.88
C ARG A 202 19.52 -15.74 -9.44
N HIS A 203 18.94 -16.24 -10.51
CA HIS A 203 19.70 -17.07 -11.43
C HIS A 203 20.82 -16.19 -11.96
N GLY A 204 21.91 -16.12 -11.19
CA GLY A 204 23.22 -15.85 -11.75
C GLY A 204 23.50 -17.01 -12.69
N GLY A 205 23.13 -16.84 -13.95
CA GLY A 205 23.71 -17.63 -15.02
C GLY A 205 25.21 -17.43 -14.91
N LYS A 206 25.90 -18.45 -14.39
CA LYS A 206 27.32 -18.59 -14.65
C LYS A 206 27.43 -18.66 -16.17
N LYS A 207 28.02 -17.63 -16.76
CA LYS A 207 28.64 -17.79 -18.08
C LYS A 207 29.66 -18.90 -17.94
N GLN A 208 29.45 -19.97 -18.68
CA GLN A 208 30.50 -20.85 -19.16
C GLN A 208 30.38 -20.85 -20.68
#